data_AF-A0A8T8HUQ8-F1
#
_entry.id   AF-A0A8T8HUQ8-F1
#
_cell.length_a   1.000
_cell.length_b   1.000
_cell.length_c   1.000
_cell.angle_alpha   90.00
_cell.angle_beta   90.00
_cell.angle_gamma   90.00
#
_symmetry.space_group_name_H-M   'P 1'
#
loop_
_entity.id
_entity.type
_entity.pdbx_description
1 polymer ?
#
loop_
_entity_poly.entity_id
_entity_poly.type
_entity_poly.pdbx_seq_one_letter_code
_entity_poly.pdbx_strand_id
1 'polypeptide(L)'
;MGRDSALVDWLRGLDAADLRDVLALRADAAVGNPCSLPALADALSTPSSLRAAVDGLDRACRDVLGAVLLLGAGASTGSVAQALRCNGKTARAELKRALARLRARALVWPEGERLRAAAGLRAPDGEPPERLALPPRAPRRAV
;
A
#
# COMPACT_ATOMS: atom_id res chain seq x y z
N MET A 1 16.81 -16.32 -3.24
CA MET A 1 16.51 -15.14 -4.09
C MET A 1 15.61 -14.23 -3.29
N GLY A 2 16.12 -13.04 -2.96
CA GLY A 2 15.61 -12.19 -1.88
C GLY A 2 14.25 -11.56 -2.17
N ARG A 3 13.44 -11.36 -1.13
CA ARG A 3 12.13 -10.69 -1.19
C ARG A 3 12.22 -9.26 -1.73
N ASP A 4 13.41 -8.66 -1.67
CA ASP A 4 13.73 -7.34 -2.21
C ASP A 4 13.75 -7.33 -3.74
N SER A 5 13.94 -8.49 -4.40
CA SER A 5 13.91 -8.60 -5.87
C SER A 5 12.56 -8.17 -6.45
N ALA A 6 11.45 -8.56 -5.82
CA ALA A 6 10.12 -8.22 -6.33
C ALA A 6 9.80 -6.73 -6.21
N LEU A 7 10.34 -6.04 -5.20
CA LEU A 7 10.21 -4.59 -5.06
C LEU A 7 11.11 -3.87 -6.09
N VAL A 8 12.35 -4.35 -6.29
CA VAL A 8 13.25 -3.82 -7.31
C VAL A 8 12.68 -3.98 -8.71
N ASP A 9 12.10 -5.14 -9.03
CA ASP A 9 11.47 -5.41 -10.33
C ASP A 9 10.25 -4.51 -10.56
N TRP A 10 9.43 -4.29 -9.53
CA TRP A 10 8.33 -3.33 -9.60
C TRP A 10 8.81 -1.89 -9.81
N LEU A 11 9.80 -1.43 -9.03
CA LEU A 11 10.38 -0.10 -9.15
C LEU A 11 10.99 0.13 -10.54
N ARG A 12 11.61 -0.90 -11.15
CA ARG A 12 12.15 -0.84 -12.50
C ARG A 12 11.07 -0.63 -13.57
N GLY A 13 9.85 -1.08 -13.31
CA GLY A 13 8.70 -0.89 -14.20
C GLY A 13 8.01 0.48 -14.07
N LEU A 14 8.40 1.30 -13.09
CA LEU A 14 7.85 2.64 -12.90
C LEU A 14 8.54 3.65 -13.81
N ASP A 15 7.79 4.66 -14.24
CA ASP A 15 8.37 5.81 -14.92
C ASP A 15 8.99 6.81 -13.92
N ALA A 16 9.66 7.83 -14.45
CA ALA A 16 10.32 8.84 -13.62
C ALA A 16 9.33 9.72 -12.83
N ALA A 17 8.05 9.81 -13.22
CA ALA A 17 7.05 10.54 -12.47
C ALA A 17 6.58 9.73 -11.26
N ASP A 18 6.25 8.46 -11.49
CA ASP A 18 5.87 7.50 -10.45
C ASP A 18 6.99 7.35 -9.40
N LEU A 19 8.26 7.25 -9.81
CA LEU A 19 9.38 7.18 -8.88
C LEU A 19 9.55 8.45 -8.03
N ARG A 20 9.34 9.64 -8.63
CA ARG A 20 9.39 10.91 -7.88
C ARG A 20 8.26 10.99 -6.86
N ASP A 21 7.07 10.52 -7.20
CA ASP A 21 5.94 10.50 -6.28
C ASP A 21 6.19 9.56 -5.09
N VAL A 22 6.80 8.39 -5.34
CA VAL A 22 7.23 7.47 -4.27
C VAL A 22 8.24 8.15 -3.35
N LEU A 23 9.28 8.79 -3.90
CA LEU A 23 10.29 9.49 -3.11
C LEU A 23 9.72 10.68 -2.34
N ALA A 24 8.76 11.42 -2.91
CA ALA A 24 8.11 12.54 -2.24
C ALA A 24 7.25 12.09 -1.04
N LEU A 25 6.57 10.94 -1.16
CA LEU A 25 5.77 10.35 -0.08
C LEU A 25 6.60 9.57 0.95
N ARG A 26 7.82 9.18 0.58
CA ARG A 26 8.77 8.41 1.41
C ARG A 26 10.07 9.20 1.58
N ALA A 27 9.93 10.48 1.95
CA ALA A 27 11.06 11.39 2.13
C ALA A 27 12.10 10.84 3.11
N ASP A 28 11.65 10.08 4.11
CA ASP A 28 12.48 9.37 5.08
C ASP A 28 13.43 8.34 4.43
N ALA A 29 12.99 7.62 3.39
CA ALA A 29 13.85 6.72 2.62
C ALA A 29 14.75 7.49 1.64
N ALA A 30 14.32 8.67 1.18
CA ALA A 30 15.09 9.52 0.29
C ALA A 30 16.27 10.22 0.99
N VAL A 31 16.22 10.43 2.32
CA VAL A 31 17.31 11.08 3.10
C VAL A 31 18.66 10.36 2.91
N GLY A 32 18.65 9.04 2.74
CA GLY A 32 19.86 8.25 2.51
C GLY A 32 20.48 8.41 1.11
N ASN A 33 19.85 9.16 0.21
CA ASN A 33 20.23 9.37 -1.19
C ASN A 33 20.60 8.06 -1.91
N PRO A 34 19.65 7.13 -2.09
CA PRO A 34 19.93 5.85 -2.73
C PRO A 34 20.36 6.02 -4.19
N CYS A 35 21.60 5.63 -4.51
CA CYS A 35 22.17 5.74 -5.86
C CYS A 35 21.74 4.61 -6.81
N SER A 36 20.86 3.70 -6.40
CA SER A 36 20.40 2.57 -7.22
C SER A 36 19.01 2.08 -6.79
N LEU A 37 18.29 1.40 -7.70
CA LEU A 37 16.98 0.80 -7.39
C LEU A 37 17.04 -0.24 -6.25
N PRO A 38 18.05 -1.13 -6.17
CA PRO A 38 18.23 -2.00 -5.00
C PRO A 38 18.42 -1.22 -3.70
N ALA A 39 19.27 -0.19 -3.69
CA ALA A 39 19.47 0.64 -2.50
C ALA A 39 18.18 1.37 -2.08
N LEU A 40 17.37 1.80 -3.05
CA LEU A 40 16.05 2.38 -2.78
C LEU A 40 15.09 1.35 -2.21
N ALA A 41 15.03 0.13 -2.76
CA ALA A 41 14.21 -0.96 -2.25
C ALA A 41 14.58 -1.35 -0.81
N ASP A 42 15.88 -1.37 -0.49
CA ASP A 42 16.38 -1.63 0.86
C ASP A 42 15.96 -0.51 1.81
N ALA A 43 16.16 0.76 1.43
CA ALA A 43 15.76 1.92 2.23
C ALA A 43 14.24 1.91 2.52
N LEU A 44 13.43 1.61 1.50
CA LEU A 44 11.97 1.48 1.62
C LEU A 44 11.52 0.28 2.47
N SER A 45 12.36 -0.75 2.61
CA SER A 45 12.06 -1.95 3.41
C SER A 45 12.55 -1.84 4.85
N THR A 46 13.23 -0.74 5.23
CA THR A 46 13.68 -0.55 6.61
C THR A 46 12.50 -0.44 7.58
N PRO A 47 12.59 -1.03 8.79
CA PRO A 47 11.49 -1.01 9.76
C PRO A 47 11.00 0.40 10.14
N SER A 48 11.92 1.36 10.25
CA SER A 48 11.61 2.77 10.51
C SER A 48 10.81 3.39 9.38
N SER A 49 11.20 3.11 8.13
CA SER A 49 10.56 3.66 6.95
C SER A 49 9.18 3.04 6.70
N LEU A 50 9.05 1.72 6.92
CA LEU A 50 7.75 1.04 6.88
C LEU A 50 6.80 1.59 7.95
N ARG A 51 7.30 1.83 9.17
CA ARG A 51 6.49 2.41 10.25
C ARG A 51 6.01 3.81 9.89
N ALA A 52 6.90 4.69 9.45
CA ALA A 52 6.53 6.04 9.02
C ALA A 52 5.48 6.03 7.90
N ALA A 53 5.64 5.14 6.92
CA ALA A 53 4.69 4.98 5.82
C ALA A 53 3.31 4.48 6.28
N VAL A 54 3.25 3.58 7.27
CA VAL A 54 2.01 3.05 7.86
C VAL A 54 1.33 4.08 8.76
N ASP A 55 2.10 4.84 9.55
CA ASP A 55 1.57 5.89 10.44
C ASP A 55 0.86 7.00 9.65
N GLY A 56 1.33 7.28 8.43
CA GLY A 56 0.71 8.23 7.51
C GLY A 56 -0.55 7.73 6.77
N LEU A 57 -1.05 6.52 7.07
CA LEU A 57 -2.23 5.95 6.42
C LEU A 57 -3.54 6.33 7.12
N ASP A 58 -4.52 6.70 6.30
CA ASP A 58 -5.91 6.76 6.75
C ASP A 58 -6.46 5.36 7.11
N ARG A 59 -7.62 5.33 7.75
CA ARG A 59 -8.23 4.07 8.21
C ARG A 59 -8.55 3.13 7.05
N ALA A 60 -9.05 3.62 5.93
CA ALA A 60 -9.38 2.80 4.76
C ALA A 60 -8.14 2.10 4.19
N CYS A 61 -7.01 2.83 4.10
CA CYS A 61 -5.73 2.29 3.66
C CYS A 61 -5.20 1.23 4.63
N ARG A 62 -5.36 1.43 5.96
CA ARG A 62 -4.98 0.43 6.96
C ARG A 62 -5.84 -0.83 6.88
N ASP A 63 -7.14 -0.70 6.68
CA ASP A 63 -8.05 -1.84 6.53
C ASP A 63 -7.70 -2.68 5.28
N VAL A 64 -7.42 -2.02 4.14
CA VAL A 64 -6.94 -2.67 2.90
C VAL A 64 -5.58 -3.33 3.11
N LEU A 65 -4.64 -2.64 3.75
CA LEU A 65 -3.33 -3.20 4.03
C LEU A 65 -3.43 -4.45 4.90
N GLY A 66 -4.23 -4.42 5.96
CA GLY A 66 -4.49 -5.57 6.82
C GLY A 66 -5.06 -6.74 6.04
N ALA A 67 -6.07 -6.51 5.20
CA ALA A 67 -6.66 -7.55 4.35
C ALA A 67 -5.63 -8.17 3.38
N VAL A 68 -4.78 -7.36 2.74
CA VAL A 68 -3.71 -7.85 1.86
C VAL A 68 -2.72 -8.73 2.64
N LEU A 69 -2.31 -8.29 3.83
CA LEU A 69 -1.35 -9.04 4.66
C LEU A 69 -1.92 -10.37 5.17
N LEU A 70 -3.22 -10.41 5.48
CA LEU A 70 -3.91 -11.63 5.91
C LEU A 70 -4.13 -12.62 4.77
N LEU A 71 -4.46 -12.14 3.57
CA LEU A 71 -4.61 -12.97 2.36
C LEU A 71 -3.25 -13.45 1.81
N GLY A 72 -2.17 -12.74 2.13
CA GLY A 72 -0.81 -13.12 1.78
C GLY A 72 -0.61 -13.29 0.28
N ALA A 73 -0.01 -14.41 -0.14
CA ALA A 73 0.29 -14.70 -1.54
C ALA A 73 -0.95 -14.87 -2.45
N GLY A 74 -2.14 -15.03 -1.86
CA GLY A 74 -3.43 -15.10 -2.56
C GLY A 74 -4.14 -13.74 -2.67
N ALA A 75 -3.53 -12.65 -2.20
CA ALA A 75 -4.12 -11.33 -2.29
C ALA A 75 -4.27 -10.89 -3.75
N SER A 76 -5.48 -10.51 -4.12
CA SER A 76 -5.84 -9.87 -5.38
C SER A 76 -6.85 -8.78 -5.09
N THR A 77 -7.06 -7.85 -6.01
CA THR A 77 -8.08 -6.80 -5.84
C THR A 77 -9.47 -7.41 -5.57
N GLY A 78 -9.77 -8.56 -6.19
CA GLY A 78 -11.02 -9.30 -5.99
C GLY A 78 -11.13 -9.95 -4.61
N SER A 79 -10.09 -10.65 -4.15
CA SER A 79 -10.12 -11.29 -2.82
C SER A 79 -10.13 -10.27 -1.68
N VAL A 80 -9.44 -9.14 -1.84
CA VAL A 80 -9.50 -8.02 -0.88
C VAL A 80 -10.89 -7.38 -0.86
N ALA A 81 -11.51 -7.16 -2.04
CA ALA A 81 -12.87 -6.64 -2.11
C ALA A 81 -13.88 -7.59 -1.43
N GLN A 82 -13.70 -8.90 -1.59
CA GLN A 82 -14.52 -9.91 -0.94
C GLN A 82 -14.33 -9.92 0.58
N ALA A 83 -13.08 -9.92 1.05
CA ALA A 83 -12.74 -9.89 2.47
C ALA A 83 -13.32 -8.67 3.19
N LEU A 84 -13.30 -7.50 2.55
CA LEU A 84 -13.83 -6.24 3.10
C LEU A 84 -15.30 -5.98 2.73
N ARG A 85 -16.00 -6.99 2.17
CA ARG A 85 -17.41 -6.94 1.74
C ARG A 85 -17.75 -5.69 0.91
N CYS A 86 -16.88 -5.34 -0.03
CA CYS A 86 -17.01 -4.19 -0.92
C CYS A 86 -18.04 -4.44 -2.04
N ASN A 87 -19.32 -4.52 -1.66
CA ASN A 87 -20.42 -4.89 -2.56
C ASN A 87 -20.97 -3.70 -3.39
N GLY A 88 -20.68 -2.46 -2.97
CA GLY A 88 -21.18 -1.24 -3.62
C GLY A 88 -20.16 -0.53 -4.50
N LYS A 89 -20.66 0.26 -5.48
CA LYS A 89 -19.83 1.11 -6.36
C LYS A 89 -18.90 2.05 -5.57
N THR A 90 -19.41 2.66 -4.51
CA THR A 90 -18.65 3.56 -3.63
C THR A 90 -17.54 2.81 -2.89
N ALA A 91 -17.84 1.62 -2.33
CA ALA A 91 -16.85 0.82 -1.62
C ALA A 91 -15.71 0.36 -2.57
N ARG A 92 -16.04 -0.02 -3.81
CA ARG A 92 -15.05 -0.36 -4.84
C ARG A 92 -14.20 0.85 -5.25
N ALA A 93 -14.80 2.02 -5.36
CA ALA A 93 -14.06 3.25 -5.66
C ALA A 93 -13.07 3.61 -4.52
N GLU A 94 -13.50 3.49 -3.26
CA GLU A 94 -12.61 3.70 -2.11
C GLU A 94 -11.53 2.62 -2.01
N LEU A 95 -11.83 1.35 -2.30
CA LEU A 95 -10.82 0.30 -2.39
C LEU A 95 -9.75 0.63 -3.44
N LYS A 96 -10.16 1.03 -4.65
CA LYS A 96 -9.23 1.42 -5.72
C LYS A 96 -8.38 2.62 -5.29
N ARG A 97 -8.98 3.60 -4.62
CA ARG A 97 -8.28 4.77 -4.07
C ARG A 97 -7.26 4.38 -3.00
N ALA A 98 -7.65 3.49 -2.08
CA ALA A 98 -6.77 3.00 -1.03
C ALA A 98 -5.59 2.21 -1.61
N LEU A 99 -5.83 1.31 -2.57
CA LEU A 99 -4.76 0.60 -3.28
C LEU A 99 -3.82 1.55 -4.01
N ALA A 100 -4.33 2.59 -4.67
CA ALA A 100 -3.50 3.60 -5.31
C ALA A 100 -2.62 4.35 -4.28
N ARG A 101 -3.15 4.67 -3.10
CA ARG A 101 -2.40 5.31 -2.01
C ARG A 101 -1.32 4.42 -1.41
N LEU A 102 -1.60 3.12 -1.28
CA LEU A 102 -0.63 2.12 -0.84
C LEU A 102 0.47 1.90 -1.88
N ARG A 103 0.12 1.88 -3.17
CA ARG A 103 1.07 1.83 -4.29
C ARG A 103 1.99 3.04 -4.28
N ALA A 104 1.44 4.25 -4.15
CA ALA A 104 2.21 5.48 -4.13
C ALA A 104 3.21 5.55 -2.97
N ARG A 105 2.98 4.80 -1.88
CA ARG A 105 3.91 4.67 -0.74
C ARG A 105 4.84 3.46 -0.82
N ALA A 106 4.82 2.71 -1.93
CA ALA A 106 5.53 1.45 -2.09
C ALA A 106 5.23 0.41 -0.99
N LEU A 107 4.00 0.39 -0.46
CA LEU A 107 3.57 -0.55 0.58
C LEU A 107 2.88 -1.77 -0.01
N VAL A 108 2.05 -1.58 -1.04
CA VAL A 108 1.37 -2.64 -1.78
C VAL A 108 1.38 -2.31 -3.26
N TRP A 109 1.75 -3.25 -4.12
CA TRP A 109 1.78 -3.06 -5.56
C TRP A 109 1.22 -4.28 -6.30
N PRO A 110 0.70 -4.08 -7.52
CA PRO A 110 0.30 -5.20 -8.37
C PRO A 110 1.53 -5.92 -8.93
N GLU A 111 1.49 -7.24 -8.90
CA GLU A 111 2.39 -8.15 -9.62
C GLU A 111 1.49 -9.07 -10.47
N GLY A 112 1.23 -8.65 -11.71
CA GLY A 112 0.18 -9.24 -12.53
C GLY A 112 -1.20 -9.10 -11.88
N GLU A 113 -1.92 -10.21 -11.72
CA GLU A 113 -3.24 -10.26 -11.10
C GLU A 113 -3.21 -10.27 -9.55
N ARG A 114 -2.01 -10.35 -8.96
CA ARG A 114 -1.82 -10.46 -7.51
C ARG A 114 -1.35 -9.15 -6.91
N LEU A 115 -1.62 -8.98 -5.62
CA LEU A 115 -1.12 -7.87 -4.82
C LEU A 115 0.04 -8.36 -3.97
N ARG A 116 1.17 -7.65 -4.03
CA ARG A 116 2.35 -7.88 -3.19
C ARG A 116 2.45 -6.77 -2.17
N ALA A 117 2.71 -7.13 -0.92
CA ALA A 117 3.02 -6.18 0.14
C ALA A 117 4.53 -6.09 0.37
N ALA A 118 4.99 -4.94 0.85
CA ALA A 118 6.38 -4.73 1.24
C ALA A 118 6.82 -5.76 2.29
N ALA A 119 8.04 -6.28 2.13
CA ALA A 119 8.61 -7.23 3.06
C ALA A 119 8.77 -6.59 4.45
N GLY A 120 8.49 -7.34 5.51
CA GLY A 120 8.62 -6.86 6.88
C GLY A 120 7.36 -6.22 7.47
N LEU A 121 6.34 -5.97 6.65
CA LEU A 121 4.99 -5.68 7.14
C LEU A 121 4.39 -6.93 7.78
N ARG A 122 3.80 -6.77 8.96
CA ARG A 122 3.06 -7.83 9.66
C ARG A 122 1.58 -7.49 9.66
N ALA A 123 0.76 -8.53 9.50
CA ALA A 123 -0.67 -8.38 9.70
C ALA A 123 -0.93 -7.84 11.12
N PRO A 124 -1.95 -6.98 11.31
CA PRO A 124 -2.37 -6.59 12.64
C PRO A 124 -2.78 -7.84 13.44
N ASP A 125 -2.51 -7.86 14.74
CA ASP A 125 -3.00 -8.91 15.63
C ASP A 125 -4.54 -8.82 15.70
N GLY A 126 -5.24 -9.71 15.01
CA GLY A 126 -6.71 -9.80 15.01
C GLY A 126 -7.33 -10.05 13.62
N GLU A 127 -8.65 -10.22 13.59
CA GLU A 127 -9.42 -10.33 12.34
C GLU A 127 -9.47 -8.98 11.61
N PRO A 128 -9.45 -8.98 10.26
CA PRO A 128 -9.63 -7.77 9.49
C PRO A 128 -11.02 -7.21 9.76
N PRO A 129 -11.22 -5.88 9.70
CA PRO A 129 -12.54 -5.30 9.84
C PRO A 129 -13.48 -5.87 8.77
N GLU A 130 -14.70 -6.23 9.16
CA GLU A 130 -15.69 -6.80 8.24
C GLU A 130 -16.10 -5.87 7.10
N ARG A 131 -15.81 -4.58 7.22
CA ARG A 131 -16.14 -3.53 6.25
C ARG A 131 -15.03 -2.50 6.15
N LEU A 132 -14.72 -2.09 4.93
CA LEU A 132 -13.82 -0.98 4.64
C LEU A 132 -14.35 0.31 5.26
N ALA A 133 -13.55 0.98 6.08
CA ALA A 133 -13.90 2.31 6.57
C ALA A 133 -14.05 3.26 5.39
N LEU A 134 -15.28 3.73 5.16
CA LEU A 134 -15.51 4.81 4.22
C LEU A 134 -15.01 6.11 4.85
N PRO A 135 -14.39 7.02 4.08
CA PRO A 135 -14.06 8.34 4.60
C PRO A 135 -15.35 8.96 5.15
N PRO A 136 -15.28 9.70 6.29
CA PRO A 136 -16.46 10.41 6.77
C PRO A 136 -16.97 11.30 5.65
N ARG A 137 -18.26 11.19 5.32
CA ARG A 137 -18.92 12.14 4.42
C ARG A 137 -18.65 13.52 5.01
N ALA A 138 -17.82 14.32 4.34
CA ALA A 138 -17.60 15.70 4.76
C ALA A 138 -18.98 16.35 4.92
N PRO A 139 -19.25 17.06 6.04
CA PRO A 139 -20.49 17.80 6.16
C PRO A 139 -20.57 18.73 4.95
N ARG A 140 -21.65 18.60 4.16
CA ARG A 140 -21.99 19.59 3.14
C ARG A 140 -22.07 20.91 3.90
N ARG A 141 -21.10 21.82 3.67
CA ARG A 141 -21.22 23.19 4.16
C ARG A 141 -22.55 23.71 3.62
N ALA A 142 -23.51 23.94 4.50
CA ALA A 142 -24.67 24.75 4.19
C ALA A 142 -24.13 26.14 3.85
N VAL A 143 -24.51 26.62 2.67
CA VAL A 143 -24.23 27.98 2.18
C VAL A 143 -25.11 28.96 2.95
#